data_AF-A0AA39WLB5-F1
#
_entry.id   AF-A0AA39WLB5-F1
#
_cell.length_a   1.000
_cell.length_b   1.000
_cell.length_c   1.000
_cell.angle_alpha   90.00
_cell.angle_beta   90.00
_cell.angle_gamma   90.00
#
_symmetry.space_group_name_H-M   'P 1'
#
loop_
_entity.id
_entity.type
_entity.pdbx_description
1 polymer ?
#
loop_
_entity_poly.entity_id
_entity_poly.type
_entity_poly.pdbx_seq_one_letter_code
_entity_poly.pdbx_strand_id
1 'polypeptide(L)'
;MLIRLQVLISYYIQGILLLLAAAVVAVLASRSWLRGGQGSIESSVVRKLESPMATFLTAETYFSISTAIAAFIMSPRAIDPLNGYALMVVAIVGFLCPVFTLLLLRCLTEARVTRFGTVLTVVSWFLNTVLFFLLLPNLSTFGDDVAEDALKQLFSIPTCGDSSAMSLCQQLTGNNPLRSLTGFFERSSWTNIRTVPMVWTFATAILIVLVSEKVCRMAVGFRCRERPARGKEQETVYSRLGETRQERSSSQDPHSHRTGRLIVSVVFIVLCSVCLGYTFHMVVRFRGIDAIDIQGWSFGQVVAAIFWVPVFLDVAHSIFTSDAALST
;
A
#
# COMPACT_ATOMS: atom_id res chain seq x y z
N MET A 1 10.04 23.10 -4.07
CA MET A 1 10.25 22.47 -2.75
C MET A 1 8.92 22.12 -2.07
N LEU A 2 7.92 23.01 -2.07
CA LEU A 2 6.59 22.79 -1.47
C LEU A 2 5.87 21.50 -1.88
N ILE A 3 5.97 21.04 -3.14
CA ILE A 3 5.35 19.77 -3.61
C ILE A 3 5.87 18.54 -2.83
N ARG A 4 7.08 18.62 -2.24
CA ARG A 4 7.78 17.47 -1.64
C ARG A 4 7.23 17.06 -0.26
N LEU A 5 6.81 18.02 0.57
CA LEU A 5 6.21 17.74 1.89
C LEU A 5 4.80 17.16 1.78
N GLN A 6 4.06 17.66 0.79
CA GLN A 6 2.63 17.42 0.61
C GLN A 6 2.35 15.94 0.35
N VAL A 7 3.17 15.39 -0.54
CA VAL A 7 3.15 13.98 -0.92
C VAL A 7 3.55 13.10 0.27
N LEU A 8 4.53 13.52 1.07
CA LEU A 8 5.00 12.76 2.23
C LEU A 8 3.94 12.66 3.35
N ILE A 9 3.22 13.75 3.62
CA ILE A 9 2.13 13.78 4.62
C ILE A 9 0.95 12.93 4.14
N SER A 10 0.62 13.00 2.85
CA SER A 10 -0.38 12.12 2.24
C SER A 10 -0.02 10.64 2.47
N TYR A 11 1.23 10.26 2.22
CA TYR A 11 1.70 8.90 2.46
C TYR A 11 1.74 8.50 3.94
N TYR A 12 2.03 9.44 4.83
CA TYR A 12 1.96 9.23 6.28
C TYR A 12 0.53 8.89 6.72
N ILE A 13 -0.43 9.68 6.25
CA ILE A 13 -1.86 9.48 6.51
C ILE A 13 -2.33 8.13 5.98
N GLN A 14 -1.94 7.76 4.75
CA GLN A 14 -2.24 6.47 4.15
C GLN A 14 -1.66 5.30 4.96
N GLY A 15 -0.41 5.41 5.41
CA GLY A 15 0.24 4.36 6.21
C GLY A 15 -0.48 4.11 7.54
N ILE A 16 -0.87 5.17 8.25
CA ILE A 16 -1.67 5.05 9.48
C ILE A 16 -3.03 4.42 9.19
N LEU A 17 -3.71 4.86 8.15
CA LEU A 17 -4.99 4.31 7.74
C LEU A 17 -4.91 2.82 7.45
N LEU A 18 -3.87 2.39 6.74
CA LEU A 18 -3.66 0.98 6.42
C LEU A 18 -3.34 0.15 7.66
N LEU A 19 -2.57 0.69 8.60
CA LEU A 19 -2.33 0.03 9.89
C LEU A 19 -3.60 -0.12 10.72
N LEU A 20 -4.44 0.93 10.76
CA LEU A 20 -5.74 0.87 11.44
C LEU A 20 -6.67 -0.15 10.78
N ALA A 21 -6.76 -0.13 9.45
CA ALA A 21 -7.57 -1.09 8.70
C ALA A 21 -7.08 -2.52 8.95
N ALA A 22 -5.77 -2.76 8.88
CA ALA A 22 -5.14 -4.05 9.17
C ALA A 22 -5.44 -4.53 10.60
N ALA A 23 -5.37 -3.64 11.59
CA ALA A 23 -5.69 -3.95 12.98
C ALA A 23 -7.17 -4.33 13.14
N VAL A 24 -8.09 -3.59 12.52
CA VAL A 24 -9.52 -3.91 12.52
C VAL A 24 -9.75 -5.28 11.89
N VAL A 25 -9.15 -5.57 10.74
CA VAL A 25 -9.24 -6.87 10.07
C VAL A 25 -8.74 -7.99 10.99
N ALA A 26 -7.59 -7.81 11.63
CA ALA A 26 -7.02 -8.80 12.53
C ALA A 26 -7.93 -9.07 13.75
N VAL A 27 -8.53 -8.02 14.33
CA VAL A 27 -9.47 -8.14 15.45
C VAL A 27 -10.75 -8.86 15.01
N LEU A 28 -11.31 -8.52 13.85
CA LEU A 28 -12.48 -9.18 13.29
C LEU A 28 -12.18 -10.67 13.04
N ALA A 29 -11.10 -10.97 12.33
CA ALA A 29 -10.67 -12.34 12.05
C ALA A 29 -10.50 -13.17 13.34
N SER A 30 -9.90 -12.58 14.38
CA SER A 30 -9.72 -13.23 15.69
C SER A 30 -11.05 -13.49 16.39
N ARG A 31 -12.00 -12.55 16.34
CA ARG A 31 -13.35 -12.71 16.90
C ARG A 31 -14.18 -13.75 16.16
N SER A 32 -14.07 -13.79 14.83
CA SER A 32 -14.72 -14.78 13.97
C SER A 32 -14.35 -16.21 14.36
N TRP A 33 -13.07 -16.38 14.71
CA TRP A 33 -12.49 -17.65 15.12
C TRP A 33 -13.02 -18.09 16.48
N LEU A 34 -13.01 -17.17 17.45
CA LEU A 34 -13.48 -17.44 18.82
C LEU A 34 -14.98 -17.76 18.89
N ARG A 35 -15.81 -17.16 18.03
CA ARG A 35 -17.27 -17.33 18.06
C ARG A 35 -17.80 -18.53 17.26
N GLY A 36 -16.93 -19.44 16.83
CA GLY A 36 -17.37 -20.71 16.22
C GLY A 36 -18.23 -20.56 14.95
N GLY A 37 -18.14 -19.42 14.25
CA GLY A 37 -18.82 -19.23 12.96
C GLY A 37 -20.23 -18.64 13.00
N GLN A 38 -20.67 -17.99 14.09
CA GLN A 38 -21.94 -17.23 14.09
C GLN A 38 -21.80 -15.90 13.32
N GLY A 39 -21.84 -16.00 11.98
CA GLY A 39 -21.31 -15.03 11.01
C GLY A 39 -22.23 -13.91 10.50
N SER A 40 -23.31 -13.56 11.21
CA SER A 40 -24.25 -12.54 10.73
C SER A 40 -23.69 -11.11 10.85
N ILE A 41 -23.28 -10.69 12.06
CA ILE A 41 -22.89 -9.30 12.34
C ILE A 41 -21.56 -8.93 11.68
N GLU A 42 -20.63 -9.87 11.60
CA GLU A 42 -19.31 -9.65 11.03
C GLU A 42 -19.36 -9.36 9.52
N SER A 43 -20.29 -10.01 8.81
CA SER A 43 -20.50 -9.76 7.39
C SER A 43 -21.00 -8.34 7.09
N SER A 44 -21.74 -7.72 8.01
CA SER A 44 -22.29 -6.37 7.84
C SER A 44 -21.20 -5.31 7.88
N VAL A 45 -20.31 -5.37 8.89
CA VAL A 45 -19.20 -4.40 9.03
C VAL A 45 -18.22 -4.54 7.87
N VAL A 46 -17.86 -5.78 7.51
CA VAL A 46 -16.95 -6.05 6.39
C VAL A 46 -17.51 -5.51 5.07
N ARG A 47 -18.80 -5.71 4.82
CA ARG A 47 -19.47 -5.21 3.61
C ARG A 47 -19.56 -3.68 3.58
N LYS A 48 -19.71 -3.03 4.73
CA LYS A 48 -19.67 -1.56 4.85
C LYS A 48 -18.26 -1.00 4.60
N LEU A 49 -17.22 -1.71 4.99
CA LEU A 49 -15.82 -1.31 4.78
C LEU A 49 -15.33 -1.51 3.33
N GLU A 50 -16.00 -2.36 2.54
CA GLU A 50 -15.61 -2.68 1.16
C GLU A 50 -15.60 -1.44 0.26
N SER A 51 -16.68 -0.65 0.29
CA SER A 51 -16.83 0.55 -0.52
C SER A 51 -15.74 1.60 -0.23
N PRO A 52 -15.54 2.05 1.02
CA PRO A 52 -14.51 3.04 1.32
C PRO A 52 -13.09 2.52 1.06
N MET A 53 -12.81 1.23 1.29
CA MET A 53 -11.49 0.66 0.96
C MET A 53 -11.24 0.59 -0.54
N ALA A 54 -12.25 0.30 -1.36
CA ALA A 54 -12.13 0.36 -2.81
C ALA A 54 -11.92 1.80 -3.31
N THR A 55 -12.61 2.78 -2.74
CA THR A 55 -12.40 4.21 -3.02
C THR A 55 -11.00 4.64 -2.60
N PHE A 56 -10.55 4.23 -1.41
CA PHE A 56 -9.20 4.51 -0.90
C PHE A 56 -8.13 3.96 -1.85
N LEU A 57 -8.22 2.69 -2.26
CA LEU A 57 -7.30 2.08 -3.23
C LEU A 57 -7.26 2.87 -4.55
N THR A 58 -8.42 3.30 -5.02
CA THR A 58 -8.55 4.04 -6.28
C THR A 58 -7.90 5.42 -6.17
N ALA A 59 -8.19 6.17 -5.10
CA ALA A 59 -7.59 7.47 -4.85
C ALA A 59 -6.06 7.37 -4.70
N GLU A 60 -5.60 6.37 -3.95
CA GLU A 60 -4.19 6.09 -3.71
C GLU A 60 -3.43 5.78 -5.00
N THR A 61 -3.99 4.90 -5.85
CA THR A 61 -3.38 4.55 -7.14
C THR A 61 -3.36 5.72 -8.11
N TYR A 62 -4.43 6.52 -8.21
CA TYR A 62 -4.42 7.72 -9.05
C TYR A 62 -3.38 8.74 -8.61
N PHE A 63 -3.30 8.98 -7.30
CA PHE A 63 -2.30 9.87 -6.74
C PHE A 63 -0.89 9.37 -7.04
N SER A 64 -0.63 8.09 -6.79
CA SER A 64 0.68 7.50 -6.99
C SER A 64 1.11 7.47 -8.47
N ILE A 65 0.20 7.12 -9.38
CA ILE A 65 0.45 7.16 -10.84
C ILE A 65 0.79 8.60 -11.27
N SER A 66 0.02 9.58 -10.80
CA SER A 66 0.24 10.99 -11.14
C SER A 66 1.59 11.48 -10.63
N THR A 67 1.98 11.12 -9.40
CA THR A 67 3.30 11.46 -8.86
C THR A 67 4.43 10.78 -9.61
N ALA A 68 4.26 9.53 -10.06
CA ALA A 68 5.26 8.83 -10.84
C ALA A 68 5.46 9.50 -12.22
N ILE A 69 4.37 9.87 -12.90
CA ILE A 69 4.42 10.60 -14.17
C ILE A 69 5.12 11.94 -14.01
N ALA A 70 4.77 12.70 -12.97
CA ALA A 70 5.44 13.98 -12.68
C ALA A 70 6.95 13.78 -12.44
N ALA A 71 7.33 12.73 -11.71
CA ALA A 71 8.72 12.39 -11.47
C ALA A 71 9.48 12.00 -12.75
N PHE A 72 8.83 11.31 -13.70
CA PHE A 72 9.42 11.01 -15.01
C PHE A 72 9.69 12.29 -15.81
N ILE A 73 8.80 13.27 -15.77
CA ILE A 73 8.97 14.57 -16.44
C ILE A 73 10.15 15.34 -15.85
N MET A 74 10.42 15.18 -14.55
CA MET A 74 11.55 15.83 -13.88
C MET A 74 12.93 15.22 -14.22
N SER A 75 13.01 14.23 -15.12
CA SER A 75 14.25 13.53 -15.48
C SER A 75 14.98 12.94 -14.26
N PRO A 76 14.55 11.76 -13.75
CA PRO A 76 15.05 11.22 -12.48
C PRO A 76 16.56 10.94 -12.46
N ARG A 77 17.20 10.86 -13.64
CA ARG A 77 18.65 10.67 -13.78
C ARG A 77 19.48 11.92 -13.50
N ALA A 78 18.89 13.10 -13.67
CA ALA A 78 19.58 14.39 -13.51
C ALA A 78 19.08 15.17 -12.30
N ILE A 79 18.28 14.52 -11.43
CA ILE A 79 17.66 15.20 -10.31
C ILE A 79 18.65 15.36 -9.15
N ASP A 80 18.56 16.49 -8.44
CA ASP A 80 19.38 16.72 -7.25
C ASP A 80 19.19 15.58 -6.24
N PRO A 81 20.23 15.17 -5.51
CA PRO A 81 20.17 14.04 -4.58
C PRO A 81 19.05 14.18 -3.55
N LEU A 82 18.87 15.39 -3.00
CA LEU A 82 17.81 15.69 -2.03
C LEU A 82 16.41 15.42 -2.61
N ASN A 83 16.21 15.74 -3.89
CA ASN A 83 14.94 15.51 -4.59
C ASN A 83 14.80 14.03 -4.93
N GLY A 84 15.90 13.39 -5.33
CA GLY A 84 15.97 11.96 -5.58
C GLY A 84 15.58 11.14 -4.36
N TYR A 85 16.04 11.52 -3.16
CA TYR A 85 15.65 10.86 -1.90
C TYR A 85 14.16 10.97 -1.62
N ALA A 86 13.59 12.17 -1.73
CA ALA A 86 12.16 12.35 -1.55
C ALA A 86 11.37 11.52 -2.56
N LEU A 87 11.75 11.57 -3.85
CA LEU A 87 11.11 10.77 -4.90
C LEU A 87 11.29 9.26 -4.69
N MET A 88 12.40 8.82 -4.09
CA MET A 88 12.62 7.42 -3.78
C MET A 88 11.63 6.95 -2.71
N VAL A 89 11.41 7.73 -1.65
CA VAL A 89 10.36 7.42 -0.66
C VAL A 89 8.99 7.39 -1.31
N VAL A 90 8.67 8.37 -2.15
CA VAL A 90 7.41 8.41 -2.92
C VAL A 90 7.23 7.16 -3.76
N ALA A 91 8.28 6.73 -4.49
CA ALA A 91 8.25 5.52 -5.28
C ALA A 91 8.01 4.27 -4.41
N ILE A 92 8.70 4.16 -3.27
CA ILE A 92 8.54 3.05 -2.34
C ILE A 92 7.10 2.94 -1.86
N VAL A 93 6.54 4.04 -1.36
CA VAL A 93 5.16 4.03 -0.87
C VAL A 93 4.18 3.79 -2.02
N GLY A 94 4.45 4.34 -3.20
CA GLY A 94 3.63 4.20 -4.40
C GLY A 94 3.54 2.79 -5.00
N PHE A 95 4.55 1.94 -4.80
CA PHE A 95 4.45 0.51 -5.16
C PHE A 95 3.98 -0.38 -4.01
N LEU A 96 4.13 0.06 -2.75
CA LEU A 96 3.90 -0.77 -1.57
C LEU A 96 2.47 -0.66 -1.05
N CYS A 97 2.01 0.55 -0.77
CA CYS A 97 0.72 0.77 -0.16
C CYS A 97 -0.44 0.30 -1.07
N PRO A 98 -0.45 0.53 -2.40
CA PRO A 98 -1.55 0.03 -3.24
C PRO A 98 -1.66 -1.49 -3.28
N VAL A 99 -0.52 -2.18 -3.19
CA VAL A 99 -0.47 -3.66 -3.15
C VAL A 99 -1.03 -4.16 -1.83
N PHE A 100 -0.70 -3.51 -0.72
CA PHE A 100 -1.22 -3.88 0.60
C PHE A 100 -2.68 -3.53 0.77
N THR A 101 -3.14 -2.38 0.28
CA THR A 101 -4.55 -2.04 0.22
C THR A 101 -5.33 -3.10 -0.57
N LEU A 102 -4.80 -3.54 -1.70
CA LEU A 102 -5.40 -4.61 -2.51
C LEU A 102 -5.44 -5.96 -1.75
N LEU A 103 -4.39 -6.28 -0.99
CA LEU A 103 -4.34 -7.47 -0.13
C LEU A 103 -5.38 -7.40 0.99
N LEU A 104 -5.49 -6.26 1.68
CA LEU A 104 -6.49 -6.06 2.73
C LEU A 104 -7.91 -6.18 2.16
N LEU A 105 -8.17 -5.58 1.00
CA LEU A 105 -9.45 -5.72 0.32
C LEU A 105 -9.74 -7.18 -0.07
N ARG A 106 -8.70 -7.94 -0.45
CA ARG A 106 -8.81 -9.38 -0.73
C ARG A 106 -9.13 -10.19 0.53
N CYS A 107 -8.53 -9.84 1.66
CA CYS A 107 -8.76 -10.49 2.96
C CYS A 107 -10.15 -10.16 3.53
N LEU A 108 -10.62 -8.92 3.35
CA LEU A 108 -11.95 -8.47 3.78
C LEU A 108 -13.05 -9.09 2.92
N THR A 109 -12.89 -9.07 1.59
CA THR A 109 -13.98 -9.42 0.69
C THR A 109 -13.66 -10.73 -0.04
N GLU A 110 -14.35 -11.82 0.33
CA GLU A 110 -14.30 -13.07 -0.46
C GLU A 110 -14.91 -12.90 -1.87
N ALA A 111 -15.81 -11.92 -2.04
CA ALA A 111 -16.74 -11.89 -3.16
C ALA A 111 -16.31 -11.05 -4.38
N ARG A 112 -15.58 -9.92 -4.27
CA ARG A 112 -15.38 -9.07 -5.47
C ARG A 112 -14.38 -7.91 -5.32
N VAL A 113 -13.08 -8.20 -5.29
CA VAL A 113 -12.10 -7.16 -5.64
C VAL A 113 -12.39 -6.71 -7.08
N THR A 114 -12.56 -5.41 -7.33
CA THR A 114 -12.87 -4.90 -8.68
C THR A 114 -11.70 -5.14 -9.63
N ARG A 115 -11.99 -5.51 -10.89
CA ARG A 115 -10.93 -5.69 -11.91
C ARG A 115 -10.17 -4.38 -12.13
N PHE A 116 -10.91 -3.28 -12.13
CA PHE A 116 -10.39 -1.94 -12.28
C PHE A 116 -9.34 -1.59 -11.22
N GLY A 117 -9.64 -1.81 -9.94
CA GLY A 117 -8.68 -1.56 -8.85
C GLY A 117 -7.39 -2.37 -9.01
N THR A 118 -7.51 -3.66 -9.37
CA THR A 118 -6.32 -4.51 -9.60
C THR A 118 -5.46 -3.99 -10.76
N VAL A 119 -6.06 -3.56 -11.87
CA VAL A 119 -5.31 -3.00 -13.00
C VAL A 119 -4.61 -1.71 -12.60
N LEU A 120 -5.30 -0.81 -11.89
CA LEU A 120 -4.69 0.42 -11.37
C LEU A 120 -3.52 0.13 -10.42
N THR A 121 -3.66 -0.85 -9.51
CA THR A 121 -2.57 -1.28 -8.63
C THR A 121 -1.36 -1.77 -9.44
N VAL A 122 -1.57 -2.57 -10.49
CA VAL A 122 -0.48 -3.07 -11.34
C VAL A 122 0.22 -1.92 -12.08
N VAL A 123 -0.54 -0.98 -12.64
CA VAL A 123 0.01 0.21 -13.33
C VAL A 123 0.81 1.08 -12.34
N SER A 124 0.24 1.35 -11.15
CA SER A 124 0.92 2.09 -10.09
C SER A 124 2.21 1.40 -9.68
N TRP A 125 2.16 0.10 -9.38
CA TRP A 125 3.34 -0.70 -9.02
C TRP A 125 4.42 -0.65 -10.10
N PHE A 126 4.04 -0.80 -11.37
CA PHE A 126 4.98 -0.79 -12.49
C PHE A 126 5.69 0.56 -12.62
N LEU A 127 4.93 1.67 -12.67
CA LEU A 127 5.50 3.01 -12.82
C LEU A 127 6.44 3.37 -11.66
N ASN A 128 6.03 3.08 -10.43
CA ASN A 128 6.85 3.37 -9.25
C ASN A 128 8.06 2.44 -9.14
N THR A 129 7.95 1.19 -9.61
CA THR A 129 9.11 0.28 -9.71
C THR A 129 10.15 0.81 -10.69
N VAL A 130 9.71 1.22 -11.89
CA VAL A 130 10.62 1.80 -12.90
C VAL A 130 11.27 3.07 -12.35
N LEU A 131 10.49 3.95 -11.72
CA LEU A 131 11.01 5.17 -11.11
C LEU A 131 12.04 4.87 -10.02
N PHE A 132 11.76 3.91 -9.13
CA PHE A 132 12.68 3.47 -8.09
C PHE A 132 14.03 3.00 -8.67
N PHE A 133 14.00 2.14 -9.69
CA PHE A 133 15.23 1.64 -10.32
C PHE A 133 15.96 2.67 -11.18
N LEU A 134 15.30 3.75 -11.61
CA LEU A 134 15.98 4.89 -12.24
C LEU A 134 16.66 5.80 -11.22
N LEU A 135 16.07 5.96 -10.03
CA LEU A 135 16.64 6.76 -8.94
C LEU A 135 17.78 6.04 -8.23
N LEU A 136 17.70 4.71 -8.10
CA LEU A 136 18.65 3.92 -7.32
C LEU A 136 20.11 4.08 -7.77
N PRO A 137 20.47 4.00 -9.07
CA PRO A 137 21.85 4.17 -9.51
C PRO A 137 22.38 5.55 -9.17
N ASN A 138 21.60 6.60 -9.48
CA ASN A 138 21.96 7.99 -9.21
C ASN A 138 22.26 8.18 -7.71
N LEU A 139 21.39 7.67 -6.84
CA LEU A 139 21.55 7.80 -5.39
C LEU A 139 22.62 6.86 -4.78
N SER A 140 22.86 5.69 -5.38
CA SER A 140 23.82 4.70 -4.87
C SER A 140 25.28 5.07 -5.13
N THR A 141 25.55 5.90 -6.14
CA THR A 141 26.88 6.45 -6.41
C THR A 141 27.32 7.53 -5.43
N PHE A 142 26.41 8.02 -4.57
CA PHE A 142 26.76 8.93 -3.48
C PHE A 142 27.33 8.13 -2.31
N GLY A 143 28.62 7.79 -2.39
CA GLY A 143 29.40 7.30 -1.25
C GLY A 143 29.66 8.43 -0.22
N ASP A 144 30.24 8.07 0.93
CA ASP A 144 30.50 9.00 2.05
C ASP A 144 31.22 10.28 1.61
N ASP A 145 32.15 10.18 0.66
CA ASP A 145 32.91 11.32 0.11
C ASP A 145 32.03 12.28 -0.75
N VAL A 146 31.01 11.75 -1.42
CA VAL A 146 30.19 12.52 -2.37
C VAL A 146 29.06 13.27 -1.66
N ALA A 147 28.60 12.80 -0.49
CA ALA A 147 27.68 13.57 0.34
C ALA A 147 28.33 14.86 0.85
N GLU A 148 29.63 14.79 1.19
CA GLU A 148 30.42 15.96 1.56
C GLU A 148 30.64 16.91 0.37
N ASP A 149 30.94 16.37 -0.81
CA ASP A 149 31.09 17.16 -2.04
C ASP A 149 29.79 17.76 -2.56
N ALA A 150 28.66 17.06 -2.42
CA ALA A 150 27.34 17.59 -2.77
C ALA A 150 26.91 18.70 -1.81
N LEU A 151 27.28 18.62 -0.52
CA LEU A 151 27.10 19.74 0.41
C LEU A 151 28.05 20.89 0.09
N LYS A 152 29.32 20.63 -0.21
CA LYS A 152 30.26 21.66 -0.66
C LYS A 152 29.74 22.34 -1.91
N GLN A 153 29.17 21.60 -2.86
CA GLN A 153 28.53 22.17 -4.04
C GLN A 153 27.30 23.01 -3.67
N LEU A 154 26.37 22.49 -2.85
CA LEU A 154 25.19 23.24 -2.39
C LEU A 154 25.53 24.54 -1.65
N PHE A 155 26.60 24.51 -0.83
CA PHE A 155 27.10 25.67 -0.11
C PHE A 155 27.97 26.59 -0.98
N SER A 156 28.52 26.09 -2.09
CA SER A 156 29.31 26.89 -3.04
C SER A 156 28.48 27.61 -4.09
N ILE A 157 27.18 27.32 -4.22
CA ILE A 157 26.33 28.01 -5.20
C ILE A 157 26.13 29.48 -4.74
N PRO A 158 26.66 30.47 -5.49
CA PRO A 158 26.62 31.88 -5.09
C PRO A 158 25.22 32.50 -5.14
N THR A 159 24.18 31.74 -5.52
CA THR A 159 22.78 32.18 -5.42
C THR A 159 22.24 32.17 -3.98
N CYS A 160 22.97 31.58 -3.03
CA CYS A 160 22.77 31.85 -1.61
C CYS A 160 23.46 33.18 -1.25
N GLY A 161 23.01 34.27 -1.86
CA GLY A 161 23.52 35.61 -1.60
C GLY A 161 23.36 36.01 -0.13
N ASP A 162 24.22 36.93 0.31
CA ASP A 162 24.46 37.41 1.70
C ASP A 162 23.25 38.01 2.45
N SER A 163 22.02 37.67 2.07
CA SER A 163 20.83 38.01 2.83
C SER A 163 19.75 36.93 2.67
N SER A 164 19.36 36.35 3.81
CA SER A 164 18.10 35.64 4.06
C SER A 164 17.97 34.15 3.67
N ALA A 165 18.76 33.60 2.75
CA ALA A 165 18.66 32.17 2.40
C ALA A 165 19.51 31.25 3.30
N MET A 166 20.63 31.74 3.85
CA MET A 166 21.54 30.93 4.67
C MET A 166 20.97 30.67 6.08
N SER A 167 20.22 31.61 6.65
CA SER A 167 19.45 31.37 7.88
C SER A 167 18.31 30.37 7.62
N LEU A 168 17.66 30.40 6.45
CA LEU A 168 16.68 29.37 6.09
C LEU A 168 17.34 27.99 5.94
N CYS A 169 18.52 27.88 5.31
CA CYS A 169 19.20 26.60 5.20
C CYS A 169 19.58 26.03 6.57
N GLN A 170 20.13 26.82 7.49
CA GLN A 170 20.48 26.34 8.84
C GLN A 170 19.26 26.08 9.74
N GLN A 171 18.22 26.90 9.61
CA GLN A 171 17.00 26.81 10.40
C GLN A 171 16.04 25.72 9.89
N LEU A 172 16.08 25.36 8.60
CA LEU A 172 15.34 24.22 8.02
C LEU A 172 16.10 22.89 8.03
N THR A 173 17.39 22.82 8.39
CA THR A 173 18.11 21.53 8.42
C THR A 173 18.48 21.03 9.82
N GLY A 174 18.20 21.81 10.87
CA GLY A 174 18.57 21.46 12.24
C GLY A 174 20.08 21.31 12.44
N ASN A 175 20.50 20.91 13.64
CA ASN A 175 21.90 20.98 14.04
C ASN A 175 22.87 20.06 13.29
N ASN A 176 22.43 19.14 12.40
CA ASN A 176 23.29 18.29 11.54
C ASN A 176 22.46 17.46 10.53
N PRO A 177 22.00 18.02 9.39
CA PRO A 177 21.28 17.24 8.35
C PRO A 177 22.12 16.11 7.78
N LEU A 178 23.44 16.32 7.72
CA LEU A 178 24.41 15.35 7.23
C LEU A 178 24.34 14.06 8.03
N ARG A 179 24.26 14.15 9.36
CA ARG A 179 24.20 12.99 10.26
C ARG A 179 22.92 12.18 10.10
N SER A 180 21.81 12.84 9.77
CA SER A 180 20.54 12.17 9.48
C SER A 180 20.55 11.48 8.10
N LEU A 181 21.14 12.12 7.10
CA LEU A 181 21.29 11.54 5.76
C LEU A 181 22.30 10.39 5.74
N THR A 182 23.46 10.55 6.40
CA THR A 182 24.44 9.46 6.53
C THR A 182 23.84 8.30 7.34
N GLY A 183 23.10 8.57 8.42
CA GLY A 183 22.40 7.52 9.19
C GLY A 183 21.32 6.74 8.42
N PHE A 184 20.84 7.27 7.28
CA PHE A 184 19.96 6.56 6.35
C PHE A 184 20.71 5.55 5.47
N PHE A 185 21.97 5.85 5.14
CA PHE A 185 22.86 4.97 4.39
C PHE A 185 23.69 4.04 5.27
N GLU A 186 23.93 4.46 6.51
CA GLU A 186 24.79 3.77 7.45
C GLU A 186 24.21 2.40 7.79
N ARG A 187 25.11 1.42 7.84
CA ARG A 187 24.82 -0.03 7.86
C ARG A 187 24.09 -0.50 9.12
N SER A 188 24.02 0.33 10.16
CA SER A 188 23.49 -0.03 11.48
C SER A 188 22.00 0.25 11.66
N SER A 189 21.38 1.05 10.79
CA SER A 189 19.98 1.42 10.97
C SER A 189 19.03 0.48 10.20
N TRP A 190 17.98 0.02 10.88
CA TRP A 190 16.99 -0.91 10.33
C TRP A 190 16.29 -0.36 9.06
N THR A 191 16.24 0.98 8.94
CA THR A 191 15.78 1.73 7.76
C THR A 191 16.93 2.10 6.85
N ASN A 192 17.48 1.11 6.16
CA ASN A 192 18.55 1.29 5.19
C ASN A 192 18.01 1.16 3.76
N ILE A 193 18.50 1.99 2.83
CA ILE A 193 18.19 1.89 1.39
C ILE A 193 18.41 0.47 0.83
N ARG A 194 19.36 -0.28 1.38
CA ARG A 194 19.67 -1.66 0.97
C ARG A 194 18.56 -2.66 1.31
N THR A 195 17.68 -2.37 2.26
CA THR A 195 16.54 -3.24 2.59
C THR A 195 15.33 -2.96 1.68
N VAL A 196 15.32 -1.85 0.95
CA VAL A 196 14.22 -1.49 0.05
C VAL A 196 13.99 -2.53 -1.07
N PRO A 197 15.02 -3.05 -1.77
CA PRO A 197 14.81 -4.12 -2.75
C PRO A 197 14.16 -5.38 -2.15
N MET A 198 14.48 -5.71 -0.89
CA MET A 198 13.84 -6.85 -0.20
C MET A 198 12.35 -6.58 0.02
N VAL A 199 12.00 -5.39 0.50
CA VAL A 199 10.60 -4.95 0.66
C VAL A 199 9.87 -4.95 -0.70
N TRP A 200 10.53 -4.49 -1.76
CA TRP A 200 9.99 -4.53 -3.12
C TRP A 200 9.75 -5.96 -3.62
N THR A 201 10.68 -6.91 -3.41
CA THR A 201 10.48 -8.32 -3.80
C THR A 201 9.27 -8.93 -3.09
N PHE A 202 9.10 -8.64 -1.81
CA PHE A 202 7.97 -9.11 -1.02
C PHE A 202 6.63 -8.54 -1.54
N ALA A 203 6.54 -7.23 -1.77
CA ALA A 203 5.36 -6.61 -2.35
C ALA A 203 5.05 -7.17 -3.75
N THR A 204 6.07 -7.40 -4.57
CA THR A 204 5.93 -7.98 -5.92
C THR A 204 5.40 -9.41 -5.85
N ALA A 205 5.91 -10.23 -4.93
CA ALA A 205 5.41 -11.60 -4.73
C ALA A 205 3.93 -11.61 -4.34
N ILE A 206 3.51 -10.72 -3.43
CA ILE A 206 2.10 -10.54 -3.06
C ILE A 206 1.26 -10.17 -4.29
N LEU A 207 1.70 -9.18 -5.07
CA LEU A 207 0.97 -8.72 -6.24
C LEU A 207 0.80 -9.84 -7.27
N ILE A 208 1.85 -10.63 -7.53
CA ILE A 208 1.79 -11.78 -8.44
C ILE A 208 0.75 -12.80 -7.95
N VAL A 209 0.76 -13.14 -6.65
CA VAL A 209 -0.22 -14.06 -6.07
C VAL A 209 -1.64 -13.52 -6.25
N LEU A 210 -1.89 -12.25 -5.93
CA LEU A 210 -3.21 -11.63 -6.06
C LEU A 210 -3.72 -11.57 -7.51
N VAL A 211 -2.84 -11.22 -8.46
CA VAL A 211 -3.19 -11.13 -9.89
C VAL A 211 -3.40 -12.53 -10.46
N SER A 212 -2.52 -13.48 -10.16
CA SER A 212 -2.62 -14.87 -10.63
C SER A 212 -3.91 -15.53 -10.18
N GLU A 213 -4.33 -15.35 -8.92
CA GLU A 213 -5.59 -15.87 -8.41
C GLU A 213 -6.79 -15.33 -9.21
N LYS A 214 -6.79 -14.03 -9.50
CA LYS A 214 -7.84 -13.40 -10.32
C LYS A 214 -7.88 -13.93 -11.74
N VAL A 215 -6.73 -14.04 -12.39
CA VAL A 215 -6.61 -14.55 -13.76
C VAL A 215 -7.08 -16.00 -13.82
N CYS A 216 -6.68 -16.84 -12.86
CA CYS A 216 -7.13 -18.23 -12.75
C CYS A 216 -8.65 -18.35 -12.57
N ARG A 217 -9.24 -17.59 -11.64
CA ARG A 217 -10.71 -17.58 -11.44
C ARG A 217 -11.46 -17.14 -12.70
N MET A 218 -10.91 -16.15 -13.41
CA MET A 218 -11.49 -15.67 -14.67
C MET A 218 -11.42 -16.75 -15.74
N ALA A 219 -10.28 -17.41 -15.91
CA ALA A 219 -10.09 -18.48 -16.90
C ALA A 219 -11.02 -19.68 -16.64
N VAL A 220 -11.20 -20.10 -15.38
CA VAL A 220 -12.14 -21.18 -15.02
C VAL A 220 -13.58 -20.78 -15.31
N GLY A 221 -13.96 -19.53 -15.01
CA GLY A 221 -15.30 -19.00 -15.31
C GLY A 221 -15.65 -19.02 -16.80
N PHE A 222 -14.67 -18.76 -17.69
CA PHE A 222 -14.87 -18.85 -19.13
C PHE A 222 -15.06 -20.30 -19.60
N ARG A 223 -14.25 -21.25 -19.11
CA ARG A 223 -14.38 -22.68 -19.49
C ARG A 223 -15.72 -23.29 -19.08
N CYS A 224 -16.31 -22.87 -17.96
CA CYS A 224 -17.63 -23.37 -17.55
C CYS A 224 -18.78 -22.75 -18.36
N ARG A 225 -18.62 -21.54 -18.87
CA ARG A 225 -19.65 -20.86 -19.68
C ARG A 225 -19.73 -21.40 -21.11
N GLU A 226 -18.65 -21.99 -21.60
CA GLU A 226 -18.56 -22.55 -22.95
C GLU A 226 -19.06 -23.99 -23.10
N ARG A 227 -19.63 -24.63 -22.06
CA ARG A 227 -20.47 -25.82 -22.30
C ARG A 227 -21.78 -25.33 -22.88
N PRO A 228 -21.99 -25.43 -24.21
CA PRO A 228 -23.26 -25.04 -24.79
C PRO A 228 -24.30 -26.01 -24.23
N ALA A 229 -25.53 -25.53 -24.04
CA ALA A 229 -26.70 -26.35 -23.74
C ALA A 229 -27.05 -27.28 -24.94
N ARG A 230 -26.09 -28.12 -25.35
CA ARG A 230 -26.23 -29.10 -26.42
C ARG A 230 -26.68 -30.40 -25.78
N GLY A 231 -27.99 -30.60 -25.76
CA GLY A 231 -28.61 -31.87 -25.37
C GLY A 231 -29.68 -31.75 -24.29
N LYS A 232 -30.69 -30.90 -24.48
CA LYS A 232 -31.91 -30.89 -23.65
C LYS A 232 -32.98 -31.90 -24.12
N GLU A 233 -32.59 -32.94 -24.86
CA GLU A 233 -33.58 -33.83 -25.51
C GLU A 233 -33.41 -35.33 -25.26
N GLN A 234 -32.50 -35.77 -24.38
CA GLN A 234 -32.28 -37.22 -24.22
C GLN A 234 -31.89 -37.68 -22.80
N GLU A 235 -32.54 -37.15 -21.77
CA GLU A 235 -32.27 -37.60 -20.39
C GLU A 235 -33.51 -37.60 -19.48
N THR A 236 -34.64 -38.09 -19.98
CA THR A 236 -35.83 -38.40 -19.16
C THR A 236 -36.00 -39.89 -18.85
N VAL A 237 -35.10 -40.77 -19.27
CA VAL A 237 -35.33 -42.23 -19.19
C VAL A 237 -34.37 -42.99 -18.25
N TYR A 238 -33.23 -42.44 -17.81
CA TYR A 238 -32.24 -43.21 -17.03
C TYR A 238 -32.03 -42.83 -15.54
N SER A 239 -32.64 -41.76 -15.02
CA SER A 239 -32.36 -41.30 -13.64
C SER A 239 -33.15 -41.97 -12.50
N ARG A 240 -33.63 -43.23 -12.67
CA ARG A 240 -34.33 -43.96 -11.60
C ARG A 240 -33.64 -45.21 -11.05
N LEU A 241 -32.43 -45.57 -11.51
CA LEU A 241 -31.81 -46.84 -11.09
C LEU A 241 -30.37 -46.77 -10.55
N GLY A 242 -29.88 -45.58 -10.18
CA GLY A 242 -28.50 -45.38 -9.73
C GLY A 242 -28.36 -44.77 -8.34
N GLU A 243 -29.38 -44.89 -7.49
CA GLU A 243 -29.35 -44.40 -6.11
C GLU A 243 -28.86 -45.51 -5.18
N THR A 244 -27.60 -45.89 -5.31
CA THR A 244 -26.88 -46.66 -4.29
C THR A 244 -25.40 -46.65 -4.65
N ARG A 245 -24.56 -46.21 -3.70
CA ARG A 245 -23.11 -46.43 -3.66
C ARG A 245 -22.21 -45.34 -4.29
N GLN A 246 -22.29 -44.10 -3.78
CA GLN A 246 -21.09 -43.24 -3.75
C GLN A 246 -21.05 -42.25 -2.58
N GLU A 247 -21.45 -42.68 -1.39
CA GLU A 247 -21.14 -42.01 -0.12
C GLU A 247 -19.93 -42.69 0.54
N ARG A 248 -18.72 -42.46 0.02
CA ARG A 248 -17.46 -42.75 0.72
C ARG A 248 -16.28 -42.15 -0.06
N SER A 249 -16.25 -40.83 -0.17
CA SER A 249 -15.01 -40.14 -0.50
C SER A 249 -14.88 -38.89 0.35
N SER A 250 -14.01 -39.00 1.34
CA SER A 250 -13.35 -37.89 2.04
C SER A 250 -14.29 -36.96 2.81
N SER A 251 -14.67 -37.40 4.01
CA SER A 251 -14.81 -36.52 5.17
C SER A 251 -13.45 -35.88 5.49
N GLN A 252 -12.97 -35.00 4.61
CA GLN A 252 -11.89 -34.07 4.90
C GLN A 252 -12.49 -33.02 5.82
N ASP A 253 -12.09 -33.05 7.09
CA ASP A 253 -12.60 -32.16 8.13
C ASP A 253 -12.57 -30.69 7.65
N PRO A 254 -13.73 -30.03 7.48
CA PRO A 254 -13.81 -28.64 7.03
C PRO A 254 -13.12 -27.66 8.00
N HIS A 255 -12.78 -28.13 9.21
CA HIS A 255 -12.02 -27.37 10.19
C HIS A 255 -10.54 -27.18 9.84
N SER A 256 -9.87 -28.16 9.22
CA SER A 256 -8.42 -28.07 8.95
C SER A 256 -8.07 -26.98 7.91
N HIS A 257 -8.89 -26.86 6.86
CA HIS A 257 -8.71 -25.81 5.84
C HIS A 257 -8.97 -24.39 6.35
N ARG A 258 -9.82 -24.22 7.36
CA ARG A 258 -10.18 -22.92 7.93
C ARG A 258 -9.06 -22.36 8.80
N THR A 259 -8.41 -23.21 9.60
CA THR A 259 -7.28 -22.82 10.45
C THR A 259 -6.08 -22.36 9.63
N GLY A 260 -5.72 -23.10 8.58
CA GLY A 260 -4.58 -22.77 7.72
C GLY A 260 -4.73 -21.41 7.03
N ARG A 261 -5.93 -21.09 6.53
CA ARG A 261 -6.21 -19.80 5.87
C ARG A 261 -6.05 -18.63 6.84
N LEU A 262 -6.48 -18.78 8.09
CA LEU A 262 -6.36 -17.72 9.09
C LEU A 262 -4.91 -17.48 9.51
N ILE A 263 -4.14 -18.54 9.75
CA ILE A 263 -2.71 -18.40 10.08
C ILE A 263 -1.98 -17.66 8.95
N VAL A 264 -2.22 -18.06 7.70
CA VAL A 264 -1.63 -17.40 6.53
C VAL A 264 -2.04 -15.92 6.47
N SER A 265 -3.33 -15.61 6.62
CA SER A 265 -3.82 -14.22 6.61
C SER A 265 -3.19 -13.38 7.73
N VAL A 266 -3.10 -13.90 8.95
CA VAL A 266 -2.49 -13.19 10.09
C VAL A 266 -1.00 -12.95 9.84
N VAL A 267 -0.27 -13.95 9.34
CA VAL A 267 1.16 -13.79 9.00
C VAL A 267 1.35 -12.73 7.93
N PHE A 268 0.51 -12.73 6.88
CA PHE A 268 0.54 -11.70 5.85
C PHE A 268 0.23 -10.30 6.40
N ILE A 269 -0.78 -10.17 7.27
CA ILE A 269 -1.13 -8.89 7.91
C ILE A 269 0.02 -8.37 8.78
N VAL A 270 0.68 -9.25 9.54
CA VAL A 270 1.84 -8.89 10.36
C VAL A 270 3.00 -8.43 9.48
N LEU A 271 3.33 -9.17 8.42
CA LEU A 271 4.38 -8.79 7.48
C LEU A 271 4.09 -7.46 6.78
N CYS A 272 2.84 -7.22 6.36
CA CYS A 272 2.41 -5.95 5.80
C CYS A 272 2.52 -4.81 6.83
N SER A 273 2.13 -5.06 8.08
CA SER A 273 2.26 -4.09 9.18
C SER A 273 3.72 -3.73 9.43
N VAL A 274 4.63 -4.71 9.38
CA VAL A 274 6.07 -4.49 9.51
C VAL A 274 6.60 -3.66 8.34
N CYS A 275 6.19 -3.96 7.11
CA CYS A 275 6.59 -3.19 5.93
C CYS A 275 6.06 -1.75 5.97
N LEU A 276 4.81 -1.56 6.41
CA LEU A 276 4.24 -0.23 6.63
C LEU A 276 4.96 0.51 7.76
N GLY A 277 5.26 -0.16 8.87
CA GLY A 277 6.04 0.38 9.98
C GLY A 277 7.44 0.82 9.54
N TYR A 278 8.08 0.04 8.65
CA TYR A 278 9.34 0.41 8.03
C TYR A 278 9.19 1.69 7.18
N THR A 279 8.18 1.78 6.31
CA THR A 279 7.95 3.00 5.51
C THR A 279 7.59 4.21 6.37
N PHE A 280 6.83 4.00 7.45
CA PHE A 280 6.50 5.02 8.43
C PHE A 280 7.76 5.54 9.12
N HIS A 281 8.63 4.65 9.57
CA HIS A 281 9.89 5.03 10.21
C HIS A 281 10.81 5.79 9.24
N MET A 282 10.84 5.40 7.95
CA MET A 282 11.54 6.16 6.91
C MET A 282 10.98 7.59 6.82
N VAL A 283 9.66 7.75 6.72
CA VAL A 283 9.01 9.07 6.64
C VAL A 283 9.24 9.92 7.90
N VAL A 284 9.19 9.33 9.10
CA VAL A 284 9.46 10.04 10.36
C VAL A 284 10.92 10.50 10.43
N ARG A 285 11.87 9.71 9.94
CA ARG A 285 13.28 10.14 9.81
C ARG A 285 13.41 11.37 8.91
N PHE A 286 12.66 11.43 7.80
CA PHE A 286 12.63 12.61 6.93
C PHE A 286 12.01 13.84 7.60
N ARG A 287 11.03 13.66 8.50
CA ARG A 287 10.48 14.76 9.31
C ARG A 287 11.53 15.38 10.23
N GLY A 288 12.46 14.59 10.75
CA GLY A 288 13.55 15.09 11.60
C GLY A 288 14.54 16.01 10.90
N ILE A 289 14.48 16.13 9.57
CA ILE A 289 15.35 17.00 8.76
C ILE A 289 14.74 18.41 8.62
N ASP A 290 13.72 18.76 9.43
CA ASP A 290 12.96 20.03 9.41
C ASP A 290 12.50 20.50 8.02
N ALA A 291 12.43 19.56 7.09
CA ALA A 291 11.89 19.77 5.77
C ALA A 291 10.37 20.00 5.82
N ILE A 292 9.70 19.79 6.97
CA ILE A 292 8.25 19.92 7.13
C ILE A 292 7.92 21.12 8.00
N ASP A 293 7.51 22.22 7.38
CA ASP A 293 6.90 23.34 8.11
C ASP A 293 5.52 22.89 8.64
N ILE A 294 5.42 22.70 9.96
CA ILE A 294 4.21 22.28 10.67
C ILE A 294 3.30 23.47 10.96
N GLN A 295 3.84 24.69 10.95
CA GLN A 295 3.10 25.90 11.32
C GLN A 295 2.48 26.58 10.09
N GLY A 296 3.03 26.35 8.89
CA GLY A 296 2.45 26.78 7.62
C GLY A 296 1.59 25.70 6.95
N TRP A 297 0.36 26.04 6.57
CA TRP A 297 -0.41 25.22 5.62
C TRP A 297 0.14 25.42 4.20
N SER A 298 0.93 24.46 3.75
CA SER A 298 1.34 24.37 2.34
C SER A 298 0.16 23.94 1.47
N PHE A 299 0.14 24.41 0.21
CA PHE A 299 -0.92 24.13 -0.76
C PHE A 299 -1.32 22.64 -0.83
N GLY A 300 -0.38 21.71 -0.78
CA GLY A 300 -0.72 20.29 -0.84
C GLY A 300 -0.92 19.59 0.49
N GLN A 301 -0.70 20.24 1.64
CA GLN A 301 -1.39 19.80 2.87
C GLN A 301 -2.89 20.04 2.71
N VAL A 302 -3.29 21.15 2.09
CA VAL A 302 -4.69 21.43 1.75
C VAL A 302 -5.20 20.42 0.71
N VAL A 303 -4.46 20.17 -0.37
CA VAL A 303 -4.84 19.14 -1.36
C VAL A 303 -4.92 17.76 -0.72
N ALA A 304 -3.94 17.35 0.10
CA ALA A 304 -3.99 16.08 0.82
C ALA A 304 -5.23 16.01 1.74
N ALA A 305 -5.54 17.07 2.48
CA ALA A 305 -6.75 17.13 3.29
C ALA A 305 -8.01 16.98 2.41
N ILE A 306 -8.10 17.68 1.28
CA ILE A 306 -9.24 17.59 0.35
C ILE A 306 -9.41 16.17 -0.21
N PHE A 307 -8.32 15.46 -0.50
CA PHE A 307 -8.40 14.09 -1.02
C PHE A 307 -8.69 13.05 0.08
N TRP A 308 -8.10 13.20 1.26
CA TRP A 308 -8.22 12.18 2.32
C TRP A 308 -9.41 12.39 3.23
N VAL A 309 -9.77 13.62 3.58
CA VAL A 309 -10.87 13.91 4.50
C VAL A 309 -12.19 13.28 4.04
N PRO A 310 -12.60 13.33 2.76
CA PRO A 310 -13.81 12.63 2.32
C PRO A 310 -13.75 11.12 2.59
N VAL A 311 -12.62 10.48 2.30
CA VAL A 311 -12.45 9.04 2.54
C VAL A 311 -12.51 8.74 4.05
N PHE A 312 -11.92 9.59 4.88
CA PHE A 312 -12.03 9.49 6.34
C PHE A 312 -13.46 9.62 6.84
N LEU A 313 -14.18 10.62 6.34
CA LEU A 313 -15.57 10.87 6.73
C LEU A 313 -16.45 9.70 6.30
N ASP A 314 -16.24 9.12 5.12
CA ASP A 314 -16.96 7.94 4.65
C ASP A 314 -16.69 6.72 5.54
N VAL A 315 -15.42 6.45 5.90
CA VAL A 315 -15.06 5.34 6.81
C VAL A 315 -15.67 5.58 8.19
N ALA A 316 -15.48 6.75 8.78
CA ALA A 316 -16.00 7.08 10.10
C ALA A 316 -17.53 6.98 10.14
N HIS A 317 -18.22 7.57 9.16
CA HIS A 317 -19.67 7.48 9.03
C HIS A 317 -20.15 6.03 8.93
N SER A 318 -19.45 5.18 8.16
CA SER A 318 -19.81 3.76 8.03
C SER A 318 -19.69 2.98 9.35
N ILE A 319 -18.73 3.35 10.20
CA ILE A 319 -18.52 2.74 11.51
C ILE A 319 -19.60 3.25 12.49
N PHE A 320 -19.78 4.56 12.64
CA PHE A 320 -20.72 5.12 13.63
C PHE A 320 -22.19 4.80 13.34
N THR A 321 -22.59 4.74 12.06
CA THR A 321 -23.94 4.29 11.69
C THR A 321 -24.18 2.80 11.98
N SER A 322 -23.12 2.01 12.17
CA SER A 322 -23.24 0.60 12.57
C SER A 322 -23.57 0.45 14.05
N ASP A 323 -22.97 1.28 14.90
CA ASP A 323 -23.21 1.22 16.35
C ASP A 323 -24.62 1.70 16.72
N ALA A 324 -25.13 2.73 16.01
CA ALA A 324 -26.49 3.23 16.21
C ALA A 324 -27.59 2.19 15.89
N ALA A 325 -27.35 1.31 14.90
CA ALA A 325 -28.27 0.25 14.51
C ALA A 325 -28.22 -0.98 15.44
N LEU A 326 -27.20 -1.09 16.30
CA LEU A 326 -27.06 -2.15 17.31
C LEU A 326 -27.67 -1.77 18.66
N SER A 327 -27.96 -0.49 18.89
CA SER A 327 -28.58 0.04 20.12
C SER A 327 -30.11 0.12 20.08
N THR A 328 -30.73 -0.24 18.96
CA THR A 328 -32.20 -0.28 18.75
C THR A 328 -32.67 -1.71 18.58
#